data_AF-H5SRR3-F1
#
_entry.id   AF-H5SRR3-F1
#
_cell.length_a   1.000
_cell.length_b   1.000
_cell.length_c   1.000
_cell.angle_alpha   90.00
_cell.angle_beta   90.00
_cell.angle_gamma   90.00
#
_symmetry.space_group_name_H-M   'P 1'
#
loop_
_entity.id
_entity.type
_entity.pdbx_description
1 polymer ?
#
loop_
_entity_poly.entity_id
_entity_poly.type
_entity_poly.pdbx_seq_one_letter_code
_entity_poly.pdbx_strand_id
1 'polypeptide(L)' 'MVVFGSLARADAFTLWSDIDLAAWGLRPEETFRAVAALVGFDPEIAVNLVDVTACRPTVREAIEREGIDL' A
#
# COMPACT_ATOMS: atom_id res chain seq x y z
N MET A 1 -6.22 5.97 5.41
CA MET A 1 -5.26 5.19 4.60
C MET A 1 -6.10 4.36 3.65
N VAL A 2 -5.52 3.86 2.57
CA VAL A 2 -6.28 3.16 1.53
C VAL A 2 -5.57 1.88 1.14
N VAL A 3 -6.32 0.79 0.94
CA VAL A 3 -5.82 -0.40 0.24
C VAL A 3 -6.18 -0.32 -1.24
N PHE A 4 -5.28 -0.74 -2.10
CA PHE A 4 -5.51 -0.80 -3.55
C PHE A 4 -4.92 -2.09 -4.13
N GLY A 5 -4.84 -2.18 -5.46
CA GLY A 5 -4.22 -3.33 -6.12
C GLY A 5 -5.10 -4.57 -6.06
N SER A 6 -4.48 -5.74 -5.88
CA SER A 6 -5.19 -7.02 -5.93
C SER A 6 -6.16 -7.20 -4.76
N LEU A 7 -5.81 -6.71 -3.57
CA LEU A 7 -6.66 -6.79 -2.38
C LEU A 7 -7.98 -6.01 -2.52
N ALA A 8 -7.95 -4.87 -3.22
CA ALA A 8 -9.15 -4.08 -3.50
C ALA A 8 -10.05 -4.68 -4.60
N ARG A 9 -9.61 -5.76 -5.25
CA ARG A 9 -10.32 -6.46 -6.33
C ARG A 9 -10.73 -7.86 -5.87
N ALA A 10 -12.04 -8.07 -5.67
CA ALA A 10 -12.59 -9.30 -5.10
C ALA A 10 -12.10 -10.61 -5.77
N ASP A 11 -11.86 -10.58 -7.08
CA ASP A 11 -11.51 -11.78 -7.86
C ASP A 11 -9.99 -11.93 -8.14
N ALA A 12 -9.16 -11.02 -7.60
CA ALA A 12 -7.73 -10.94 -7.94
C ALA A 12 -6.78 -11.22 -6.77
N PHE A 13 -7.29 -11.23 -5.52
CA PHE A 13 -6.47 -11.50 -4.34
C PHE A 13 -6.28 -12.99 -4.11
N THR A 14 -5.02 -13.41 -3.94
CA THR A 14 -4.64 -14.82 -3.74
C THR A 14 -3.66 -14.96 -2.57
N LEU A 15 -3.32 -16.19 -2.19
CA LEU A 15 -2.33 -16.46 -1.15
C LEU A 15 -0.90 -15.99 -1.49
N TRP A 16 -0.63 -15.63 -2.75
CA TRP A 16 0.66 -15.14 -3.20
C TRP A 16 0.66 -13.64 -3.49
N SER A 17 -0.47 -12.98 -3.25
CA SER A 17 -0.63 -11.55 -3.45
C SER A 17 0.00 -10.78 -2.29
N ASP A 18 0.67 -9.69 -2.62
CA ASP A 18 1.04 -8.66 -1.67
C ASP A 18 -0.16 -7.76 -1.32
N ILE A 19 -0.02 -7.02 -0.22
CA ILE A 19 -0.96 -6.00 0.21
C ILE A 19 -0.39 -4.63 -0.18
N ASP A 20 -1.05 -3.95 -1.10
CA ASP A 20 -0.69 -2.59 -1.48
C ASP A 20 -1.41 -1.56 -0.60
N LEU A 21 -0.63 -0.84 0.19
CA LEU A 21 -1.11 0.13 1.17
C LEU A 21 -0.69 1.55 0.76
N ALA A 22 -1.67 2.42 0.53
CA ALA A 22 -1.48 3.82 0.22
C ALA A 22 -1.70 4.71 1.45
N ALA A 23 -0.73 5.58 1.71
CA ALA A 23 -0.78 6.53 2.81
C ALA A 23 -0.52 7.97 2.32
N TRP A 24 -1.27 8.91 2.90
CA TRP A 24 -1.11 10.34 2.70
C TRP A 24 -0.45 10.94 3.93
N GLY A 25 0.40 11.95 3.73
CA GLY A 25 1.02 12.67 4.83
C GLY A 25 2.12 11.88 5.55
N LEU A 26 2.71 10.88 4.89
CA LEU A 26 3.92 10.21 5.36
C LEU A 26 5.04 11.24 5.43
N ARG A 27 5.53 11.50 6.63
CA ARG A 27 6.71 12.35 6.80
C ARG A 27 7.93 11.59 6.28
N PRO A 28 8.81 12.20 5.46
CA PRO A 28 9.98 11.53 4.91
C PRO A 28 10.86 10.84 5.98
N GLU A 29 10.92 11.41 7.18
CA GLU A 29 11.70 10.88 8.30
C GLU A 29 11.09 9.60 8.92
N GLU A 30 9.79 9.37 8.67
CA GLU A 30 9.04 8.22 9.19
C GLU A 30 8.91 7.09 8.17
N THR A 31 9.13 7.37 6.89
CA THR A 31 8.97 6.39 5.80
C THR A 31 9.75 5.11 6.06
N PHE A 32 11.02 5.20 6.42
CA PHE A 32 11.82 4.00 6.71
C PHE A 32 11.34 3.25 7.95
N ARG A 33 10.87 3.95 8.98
CA ARG A 33 10.31 3.32 10.18
C ARG A 33 9.00 2.59 9.86
N ALA A 34 8.13 3.20 9.06
CA ALA A 34 6.88 2.60 8.62
C ALA A 34 7.14 1.35 7.77
N VAL A 35 8.06 1.43 6.80
CA VAL A 35 8.46 0.27 6.01
C VAL A 35 9.05 -0.83 6.90
N ALA A 36 9.93 -0.50 7.85
CA ALA A 36 10.51 -1.49 8.76
C ALA A 36 9.46 -2.19 9.64
N ALA A 37 8.44 -1.46 10.10
CA ALA A 37 7.33 -2.03 10.87
C ALA A 37 6.52 -3.02 10.04
N LEU A 38 6.31 -2.74 8.75
CA LEU A 38 5.59 -3.63 7.83
C LEU A 38 6.39 -4.88 7.46
N VAL A 39 7.68 -4.72 7.17
CA VAL A 39 8.58 -5.87 6.90
C VAL A 39 8.70 -6.78 8.13
N GLY A 40 8.64 -6.23 9.34
CA GLY A 40 8.69 -6.99 10.59
C GLY A 40 7.35 -7.52 11.08
N PHE A 41 6.25 -7.27 10.38
CA PHE A 41 4.90 -7.65 10.82
C PHE A 41 4.68 -9.15 10.73
N ASP A 42 4.86 -9.72 9.53
CA ASP A 42 4.73 -11.15 9.28
C ASP A 42 5.58 -11.53 8.06
N PRO A 43 6.49 -12.52 8.15
CA PRO A 43 7.35 -12.90 7.02
C PRO A 43 6.59 -13.57 5.86
N GLU A 44 5.37 -14.05 6.07
CA GLU A 44 4.53 -14.65 5.04
C GLU A 44 3.65 -13.62 4.33
N ILE A 45 3.46 -12.43 4.91
CA ILE A 45 2.60 -11.37 4.37
C ILE A 45 3.46 -10.22 3.84
N ALA A 46 3.63 -10.16 2.52
CA ALA A 46 4.29 -9.03 1.88
C ALA A 46 3.37 -7.80 1.85
N VAL A 47 3.82 -6.68 2.42
CA VAL A 47 3.08 -5.41 2.40
C VAL A 47 3.93 -4.33 1.71
N ASN A 48 3.39 -3.74 0.65
CA ASN A 48 3.99 -2.62 -0.05
C ASN A 48 3.37 -1.31 0.44
N LEU A 49 4.21 -0.43 0.99
CA LEU A 49 3.79 0.91 1.38
C LEU A 49 4.08 1.92 0.27
N VAL A 50 3.05 2.64 -0.15
CA VAL A 50 3.13 3.72 -1.14
C VAL A 50 2.78 5.05 -0.47
N ASP A 51 3.73 5.98 -0.51
CA ASP A 51 3.47 7.39 -0.21
C ASP A 51 2.80 8.05 -1.42
N VAL A 52 1.52 8.40 -1.27
CA VAL A 52 0.72 8.98 -2.35
C VAL A 52 1.27 10.33 -2.81
N THR A 53 1.94 11.06 -1.91
CA THR A 53 2.50 12.38 -2.21
C THR A 53 3.79 12.31 -3.05
N ALA A 54 4.47 11.17 -3.04
CA ALA A 54 5.74 10.94 -3.73
C ALA A 54 5.66 9.90 -4.86
N CYS A 55 4.53 9.23 -5.04
CA CYS A 55 4.37 8.21 -6.06
C CYS A 55 4.19 8.78 -7.48
N ARG A 56 4.32 7.92 -8.49
CA ARG A 56 4.06 8.28 -9.89
C ARG A 56 2.58 8.68 -10.07
N PRO A 57 2.27 9.66 -10.93
CA PRO A 57 0.89 10.09 -11.17
C PRO A 57 -0.06 8.94 -11.53
N THR A 58 0.39 7.98 -12.35
CA THR A 58 -0.40 6.81 -12.74
C THR A 58 -0.76 5.90 -11.55
N VAL A 59 0.13 5.82 -10.56
CA VAL A 59 -0.12 5.04 -9.33
C VAL A 59 -1.13 5.77 -8.47
N ARG A 60 -0.97 7.09 -8.31
CA ARG A 60 -1.93 7.95 -7.61
C ARG A 60 -3.34 7.85 -8.22
N GLU A 61 -3.47 7.94 -9.53
CA GLU A 61 -4.75 7.81 -10.22
C GLU A 61 -5.40 6.43 -9.98
N ALA A 62 -4.62 5.36 -9.96
CA ALA A 62 -5.12 4.04 -9.63
C ALA A 62 -5.63 3.96 -8.18
N ILE A 63 -4.88 4.53 -7.23
CA ILE A 63 -5.25 4.60 -5.81
C ILE A 63 -6.55 5.41 -5.63
N GLU A 64 -6.65 6.58 -6.26
CA GLU A 64 -7.84 7.45 -6.15
C GLU A 64 -9.08 6.83 -6.80
N ARG A 65 -8.92 6.03 -7.85
CA ARG A 65 -10.03 5.41 -8.58
C ARG A 65 -10.52 4.09 -7.96
N GLU A 66 -9.59 3.25 -7.50
CA GLU A 66 -9.86 1.85 -7.14
C GLU A 66 -9.64 1.57 -5.66
N GLY A 67 -9.08 2.54 -4.93
CA GLY A 67 -8.75 2.40 -3.53
C GLY A 67 -9.99 2.24 -2.64
N ILE A 68 -9.84 1.43 -1.59
CA ILE A 68 -10.83 1.28 -0.52
C ILE A 68 -10.26 1.89 0.75
N ASP A 69 -10.99 2.84 1.34
CA ASP A 69 -10.63 3.46 2.62
C ASP A 69 -10.60 2.43 3.76
N LEU A 70 -9.57 2.53 4.61
CA LEU A 70 -9.41 1.80 5.88
C LEU A 70 -9.88 2.61 7.07
#